data_AF-A0A931QX74-F1
#
_entry.id   AF-A0A931QX74-F1
#
_cell.length_a   1.000
_cell.length_b   1.000
_cell.length_c   1.000
_cell.angle_alpha   90.00
_cell.angle_beta   90.00
_cell.angle_gamma   90.00
#
_symmetry.space_group_name_H-M   'P 1'
#
loop_
_entity.id
_entity.type
_entity.pdbx_description
1 polymer ?
#
loop_
_entity_poly.entity_id
_entity_poly.type
_entity_poly.pdbx_seq_one_letter_code
_entity_poly.pdbx_strand_id
1 'polypeptide(L)'
;MKATVIGLQGELGSGKTYFVKNLAKIMGIEEHVVSPTFIIMKVYPVDWRGFKKLIHVDAYRLENEQELLQLGWQELIADPENLILVEWPEKVEGIIPKGSKRIYFKHAL
;
A
#
# COMPACT_ATOMS: atom_id res chain seq x y z
N MET A 1 -5.86 -18.29 1.71
CA MET A 1 -4.75 -17.52 1.11
C MET A 1 -4.76 -16.13 1.74
N LYS A 2 -3.64 -15.42 1.79
CA LYS A 2 -3.56 -14.06 2.37
C LYS A 2 -3.51 -13.01 1.26
N ALA A 3 -3.76 -11.76 1.59
CA ALA A 3 -3.61 -10.63 0.68
C ALA A 3 -2.21 -10.58 0.04
N THR A 4 -2.12 -10.02 -1.16
CA THR A 4 -0.84 -9.66 -1.75
C THR A 4 -0.40 -8.31 -1.19
N VAL A 5 0.69 -8.28 -0.42
CA VAL A 5 1.24 -7.04 0.16
C VAL A 5 2.58 -6.70 -0.50
N ILE A 6 2.72 -5.46 -0.93
CA ILE A 6 3.94 -4.92 -1.53
C ILE A 6 4.35 -3.65 -0.77
N GLY A 7 5.53 -3.70 -0.14
CA GLY A 7 6.16 -2.53 0.47
C GLY A 7 6.84 -1.66 -0.57
N LEU A 8 6.57 -0.36 -0.54
CA LEU A 8 7.19 0.66 -1.38
C LEU A 8 8.13 1.48 -0.50
N GLN A 9 9.43 1.24 -0.63
CA GLN A 9 10.45 1.82 0.23
C GLN A 9 11.37 2.74 -0.56
N GLY A 10 11.70 3.91 -0.02
CA GLY A 10 12.56 4.88 -0.67
C GLY A 10 12.35 6.27 -0.11
N GLU A 11 13.23 7.20 -0.48
CA GLU A 11 13.22 8.57 0.05
C GLU A 11 11.94 9.35 -0.31
N LEU A 12 11.72 10.48 0.37
CA LEU A 12 10.64 11.39 0.02
C LEU A 12 10.84 11.87 -1.43
N GLY A 13 9.78 11.86 -2.24
CA GLY A 13 9.86 12.27 -3.64
C GLY A 13 10.49 11.23 -4.59
N SER A 14 10.85 10.04 -4.12
CA SER A 14 11.43 8.97 -4.95
C SER A 14 10.46 8.29 -5.94
N GLY A 15 9.18 8.68 -5.94
CA GLY A 15 8.18 8.19 -6.90
C GLY A 15 7.26 7.07 -6.40
N LYS A 16 7.27 6.74 -5.09
CA LYS A 16 6.39 5.73 -4.48
C LYS A 16 4.90 5.94 -4.81
N THR A 17 4.34 7.10 -4.48
CA THR A 17 2.94 7.45 -4.82
C THR A 17 2.69 7.48 -6.33
N TYR A 18 3.68 7.89 -7.12
CA TYR A 18 3.56 7.90 -8.59
C TYR A 18 3.43 6.48 -9.15
N PHE A 19 4.15 5.50 -8.58
CA PHE A 19 3.97 4.10 -8.91
C PHE A 19 2.55 3.62 -8.60
N VAL A 20 2.02 3.93 -7.41
CA VAL A 20 0.64 3.56 -7.02
C VAL A 20 -0.37 4.17 -7.99
N LYS A 21 -0.23 5.45 -8.33
CA LYS A 21 -1.10 6.16 -9.27
C LYS A 21 -1.13 5.49 -10.65
N ASN A 22 0.03 5.12 -11.20
CA ASN A 22 0.09 4.49 -12.51
C ASN A 22 -0.44 3.05 -12.50
N LEU A 23 -0.18 2.29 -11.43
CA LEU A 23 -0.76 0.97 -11.25
C LEU A 23 -2.29 1.05 -11.14
N ALA A 24 -2.82 1.98 -10.35
CA ALA A 24 -4.25 2.21 -10.21
C ALA A 24 -4.93 2.49 -11.57
N LYS A 25 -4.28 3.32 -12.42
CA LYS A 25 -4.77 3.58 -13.79
C LYS A 25 -4.83 2.31 -14.64
N ILE A 26 -3.81 1.45 -14.56
CA ILE A 26 -3.80 0.14 -15.27
C ILE A 26 -4.93 -0.78 -14.75
N MET A 27 -5.29 -0.65 -13.48
CA MET A 27 -6.36 -1.40 -12.83
C MET A 27 -7.76 -0.80 -13.07
N GLY A 28 -7.88 0.25 -13.88
CA GLY A 28 -9.17 0.86 -14.25
C GLY A 28 -9.70 1.88 -13.24
N ILE A 29 -8.88 2.33 -12.28
CA ILE A 29 -9.27 3.38 -11.33
C ILE A 29 -9.16 4.74 -12.04
N GLU A 30 -10.30 5.42 -12.22
CA GLU A 30 -10.38 6.72 -12.89
C GLU A 30 -10.18 7.91 -11.94
N GLU A 31 -10.34 7.70 -10.63
CA GLU A 31 -10.18 8.76 -9.65
C GLU A 31 -8.72 9.20 -9.48
N HIS A 32 -8.54 10.44 -9.02
CA HIS A 32 -7.21 10.99 -8.79
C HIS A 32 -6.57 10.37 -7.55
N VAL A 33 -5.66 9.41 -7.77
CA VAL A 33 -4.85 8.78 -6.71
C VAL A 33 -3.78 9.76 -6.22
N VAL A 34 -3.82 10.03 -4.92
CA VAL A 34 -2.87 10.85 -4.16
C VAL A 34 -2.38 10.06 -2.97
N SER A 35 -1.26 10.48 -2.37
CA SER A 35 -0.80 9.82 -1.16
C SER A 35 -1.83 10.01 -0.03
N PRO A 36 -2.27 8.93 0.65
CA PRO A 36 -3.20 9.02 1.76
C PRO A 36 -2.52 9.46 3.06
N THR A 37 -1.38 10.17 3.03
CA THR A 37 -0.54 10.48 4.19
C THR A 37 -1.30 10.97 5.44
N PHE A 38 -2.40 11.71 5.30
CA PHE A 38 -3.21 12.19 6.42
C PHE A 38 -4.35 11.27 6.83
N ILE A 39 -4.90 10.49 5.90
CA ILE A 39 -5.96 9.52 6.16
C ILE A 39 -5.42 8.09 6.38
N ILE A 40 -4.09 7.94 6.27
CA ILE A 40 -3.27 6.73 6.39
C ILE A 40 -3.54 5.69 5.30
N MET A 41 -4.80 5.46 4.96
CA MET A 41 -5.23 4.40 4.05
C MET A 41 -6.36 4.86 3.14
N LYS A 42 -6.32 4.43 1.88
CA LYS A 42 -7.43 4.57 0.93
C LYS A 42 -7.67 3.26 0.19
N VAL A 43 -8.94 2.93 0.02
CA VAL A 43 -9.40 1.67 -0.61
C VAL A 43 -10.08 1.99 -1.93
N TYR A 44 -9.67 1.29 -2.97
CA TYR A 44 -10.19 1.44 -4.33
C TYR A 44 -10.78 0.11 -4.79
N PRO A 45 -12.09 0.04 -5.08
CA PRO A 45 -12.68 -1.13 -5.72
C PRO A 45 -12.08 -1.32 -7.11
N VAL A 46 -11.76 -2.57 -7.46
CA VAL A 46 -11.21 -2.94 -8.77
C VAL A 46 -11.78 -4.28 -9.20
N ASP A 47 -11.71 -4.59 -10.49
CA ASP A 47 -11.89 -5.94 -11.00
C ASP A 47 -10.72 -6.27 -11.92
N TRP A 48 -9.59 -6.66 -11.32
CA TRP A 48 -8.33 -6.80 -12.05
C TRP A 48 -7.56 -8.03 -11.60
N ARG A 49 -7.41 -9.00 -12.52
CA ARG A 49 -6.66 -10.26 -12.29
C ARG A 49 -7.04 -11.00 -10.99
N GLY A 50 -8.32 -10.99 -10.64
CA GLY A 50 -8.84 -11.63 -9.42
C GLY A 50 -8.75 -10.78 -8.15
N PHE A 51 -8.14 -9.60 -8.20
CA PHE A 51 -8.21 -8.63 -7.12
C PHE A 51 -9.51 -7.85 -7.16
N LYS A 52 -10.10 -7.63 -5.99
CA LYS A 52 -11.32 -6.83 -5.78
C LYS A 52 -11.07 -5.47 -5.14
N LYS A 53 -9.91 -5.30 -4.49
CA LYS A 53 -9.50 -4.02 -3.91
C LYS A 53 -8.01 -3.76 -4.15
N LEU A 54 -7.71 -2.53 -4.54
CA LEU A 54 -6.39 -1.92 -4.34
C LEU A 54 -6.45 -1.10 -3.05
N ILE A 55 -5.59 -1.40 -2.10
CA ILE A 55 -5.50 -0.69 -0.82
C ILE A 55 -4.15 0.03 -0.79
N HIS A 56 -4.19 1.36 -0.73
CA HIS A 56 -3.01 2.20 -0.64
C HIS A 56 -2.86 2.67 0.81
N VAL A 57 -1.78 2.28 1.46
CA VAL A 57 -1.38 2.73 2.78
C VAL A 57 -0.15 3.62 2.65
N ASP A 58 -0.13 4.76 3.34
CA ASP A 58 1.06 5.57 3.55
C ASP A 58 1.35 5.66 5.04
N ALA A 59 2.37 4.92 5.48
CA ALA A 59 2.76 4.83 6.88
C ALA A 59 3.72 5.95 7.34
N TYR A 60 4.02 6.93 6.49
CA TYR A 60 5.02 7.98 6.78
C TYR A 60 4.83 8.67 8.13
N ARG A 61 3.57 8.94 8.50
CA ARG A 61 3.18 9.66 9.72
C ARG A 61 2.83 8.76 10.90
N LEU A 62 2.79 7.44 10.71
CA LEU A 62 2.49 6.54 11.82
C LEU A 62 3.65 6.58 12.82
N GLU A 63 3.32 6.73 14.10
CA GLU A 63 4.27 6.64 15.20
C GLU A 63 4.62 5.17 15.47
N ASN A 64 3.63 4.28 15.32
CA ASN A 64 3.79 2.85 15.50
C ASN A 64 2.74 2.03 14.74
N GLU A 65 2.94 0.72 14.71
CA GLU A 65 2.07 -0.23 14.01
C GLU A 65 0.66 -0.39 14.60
N GLN A 66 0.43 0.00 15.86
CA GLN A 66 -0.90 -0.12 16.48
C GLN A 66 -1.94 0.77 15.80
N GLU A 67 -1.53 1.93 15.29
CA GLU A 67 -2.41 2.83 14.54
C GLU A 67 -2.96 2.14 13.29
N LEU A 68 -2.13 1.41 12.54
CA LEU A 68 -2.59 0.66 11.37
C LEU A 68 -3.42 -0.57 11.77
N LEU A 69 -3.08 -1.25 12.87
CA LEU A 69 -3.88 -2.35 13.40
C LEU A 69 -5.31 -1.92 13.74
N GLN A 70 -5.49 -0.73 14.32
CA GLN A 70 -6.80 -0.16 14.64
C GLN A 70 -7.65 0.15 13.39
N LEU A 71 -7.03 0.31 12.23
CA LEU A 71 -7.70 0.50 10.94
C LEU A 71 -8.12 -0.81 10.26
N GLY A 72 -8.13 -1.93 10.99
CA GLY A 72 -8.58 -3.22 10.48
C GLY A 72 -7.53 -3.94 9.62
N TRP A 73 -6.24 -3.72 9.91
CA TRP A 73 -5.15 -4.33 9.16
C TRP A 73 -5.25 -5.87 9.08
N GLN A 74 -5.67 -6.52 10.17
CA GLN A 74 -5.75 -7.97 10.26
C GLN A 74 -6.78 -8.55 9.27
N GLU A 75 -7.93 -7.89 9.13
CA GLU A 75 -8.97 -8.26 8.19
C GLU A 75 -8.51 -8.03 6.75
N LEU A 76 -7.82 -6.92 6.50
CA LEU A 76 -7.32 -6.58 5.16
C LEU A 76 -6.28 -7.57 4.66
N ILE A 77 -5.33 -8.00 5.50
CA ILE A 77 -4.31 -8.99 5.11
C ILE A 77 -4.83 -10.42 5.06
N ALA A 78 -5.97 -10.71 5.72
CA ALA A 78 -6.60 -12.02 5.69
C ALA A 78 -7.33 -12.31 4.37
N ASP A 79 -7.76 -11.26 3.66
CA ASP A 79 -8.53 -11.37 2.41
C ASP A 79 -7.59 -11.54 1.20
N PRO A 80 -7.63 -12.69 0.49
CA PRO A 80 -6.77 -12.95 -0.66
C PRO A 80 -7.11 -12.12 -1.90
N GLU A 81 -8.30 -11.49 -1.97
CA GLU A 81 -8.71 -10.64 -3.09
C GLU A 81 -8.16 -9.20 -2.96
N ASN A 82 -7.37 -8.92 -1.92
CA ASN A 82 -6.73 -7.62 -1.70
C ASN A 82 -5.32 -7.56 -2.28
N LEU A 83 -5.05 -6.48 -3.02
CA LEU A 83 -3.71 -5.98 -3.32
C LEU A 83 -3.43 -4.76 -2.44
N ILE A 84 -2.43 -4.86 -1.57
CA ILE A 84 -2.09 -3.80 -0.62
C ILE A 84 -0.70 -3.24 -0.96
N LEU A 85 -0.64 -1.94 -1.21
CA LEU A 85 0.59 -1.19 -1.41
C LEU A 85 0.86 -0.34 -0.17
N VAL A 86 1.99 -0.55 0.49
CA VAL A 86 2.36 0.16 1.71
C VAL A 86 3.56 1.03 1.43
N GLU A 87 3.39 2.35 1.39
CA GLU A 87 4.52 3.30 1.42
C GLU A 87 5.12 3.35 2.83
N TRP A 88 6.45 3.45 2.90
CA TRP A 88 7.22 3.44 4.15
C TRP A 88 6.94 2.20 5.03
N PRO A 89 7.00 0.98 4.45
CA PRO A 89 6.68 -0.25 5.17
C PRO A 89 7.53 -0.47 6.44
N GLU A 90 8.74 0.12 6.50
CA GLU A 90 9.62 0.10 7.67
C GLU A 90 9.00 0.71 8.94
N LYS A 91 7.98 1.58 8.81
CA LYS A 91 7.25 2.17 9.93
C LYS A 91 6.31 1.17 10.63
N VAL A 92 5.97 0.08 9.94
CA VAL A 92 4.99 -0.93 10.38
C VAL A 92 5.51 -2.35 10.14
N GLU A 93 6.83 -2.53 10.17
CA GLU A 93 7.50 -3.77 9.77
C GLU A 93 6.97 -5.01 10.50
N GLY A 94 6.66 -4.89 11.80
CA GLY A 94 6.26 -6.01 12.65
C GLY A 94 4.92 -6.64 12.24
N ILE A 95 4.06 -5.87 11.56
CA ILE A 95 2.73 -6.33 11.12
C ILE A 95 2.66 -6.65 9.62
N ILE A 96 3.72 -6.41 8.84
CA ILE A 96 3.75 -6.80 7.42
C ILE A 96 3.84 -8.33 7.31
N PRO A 97 2.99 -9.00 6.52
CA PRO A 97 3.07 -10.46 6.35
C PRO A 97 4.44 -10.93 5.87
N LYS A 98 4.96 -12.00 6.48
CA LYS A 98 6.22 -12.63 6.05
C LYS A 98 6.12 -13.06 4.58
N GLY A 99 7.16 -12.78 3.80
CA GLY A 99 7.22 -13.11 2.37
C GLY A 99 6.61 -12.03 1.44
N SER A 100 6.08 -10.94 2.00
CA SER A 100 5.66 -9.76 1.24
C SER A 100 6.80 -9.22 0.37
N LYS A 101 6.47 -8.73 -0.82
CA LYS A 101 7.47 -8.19 -1.75
C LYS A 101 7.80 -6.74 -1.40
N ARG A 102 8.99 -6.29 -1.78
CA ARG A 102 9.44 -4.91 -1.64
C ARG A 102 9.92 -4.36 -2.95
N ILE A 103 9.59 -3.10 -3.21
CA ILE A 103 10.13 -2.31 -4.32
C ILE A 103 10.90 -1.15 -3.68
N TYR A 104 12.18 -1.04 -4.04
CA TYR A 104 13.07 0.01 -3.56
C TYR A 104 13.21 1.11 -4.61
N PHE A 105 12.86 2.33 -4.23
CA PHE A 105 12.93 3.53 -5.06
C PHE A 105 14.18 4.32 -4.68
N LYS A 106 14.95 4.72 -5.69
CA LYS A 106 16.12 5.57 -5.56
C LYS A 106 16.07 6.65 -6.64
N HIS A 107 16.59 7.83 -6.33
CA HIS A 107 16.81 8.85 -7.33
C HIS A 107 17.84 8.35 -8.35
N ALA A 108 17.58 8.58 -9.63
CA ALA A 108 18.61 8.42 -10.66
C ALA A 108 19.65 9.53 -10.44
N LEU A 109 20.91 9.12 -10.28
CA LEU A 109 22.06 10.02 -10.26
C LEU A 109 22.34 10.55 -11.67
#